data_AF-A0A7X1F897-F1
#
_entry.id   AF-A0A7X1F897-F1
#
_cell.length_a   1.000
_cell.length_b   1.000
_cell.length_c   1.000
_cell.angle_alpha   90.00
_cell.angle_beta   90.00
_cell.angle_gamma   90.00
#
_symmetry.space_group_name_H-M   'P 1'
#
loop_
_entity.id
_entity.type
_entity.pdbx_description
1 polymer ?
#
loop_
_entity_poly.entity_id
_entity_poly.type
_entity_poly.pdbx_seq_one_letter_code
_entity_poly.pdbx_strand_id
1 'polypeptide(L)'
;MSARGPHPGNADQVRQFTVQPDDEGVRLDRWFKRHLPQVGFATVSRWARTGQIRVDGKRADPADRLSAGQVLRVPPGGNEASKSGTRPKRELTEDQIALADSMVIHRDRSAIVLNKPPGLATQGGSGTYEHVDGLLDAYVQDGPRPRLVHRLDKDTSGVLLIAATPGSAAFFSRRFSGRSARKIYWALVVGVPSIGDGLIELPLAKQPGTGGEKMMVDESEHGQPARTRYRVVDRAGNRACWVELQPLTGRTHQLRVHMAAIGHPIVGDGKYGGQEAFLSGSISRKMHLHARRLLIEHPDGAPLDVTAELPEHFANSMAQLGFDEALGADLPEAPRMPEREAKKAAAKAHAKQYRKERRGERRKRADGGGATARPPSGQRARSGPPKPPAKSAGAKSGGAKPGGTKPAARPGTKPPAKSGPRPGAKPAGRPAPRQPGPKSR
;
A
#
# COMPACT_ATOMS: atom_id res chain seq x y z
N MET A 1 41.98 15.95 -11.38
CA MET A 1 41.80 15.49 -12.78
C MET A 1 40.33 15.66 -13.15
N SER A 2 40.03 16.44 -14.19
CA SER A 2 38.65 16.88 -14.45
C SER A 2 37.80 15.80 -15.12
N ALA A 3 36.66 15.45 -14.51
CA ALA A 3 35.64 14.64 -15.15
C ALA A 3 35.00 15.44 -16.30
N ARG A 4 35.08 14.92 -17.53
CA ARG A 4 34.34 15.49 -18.66
C ARG A 4 32.91 14.99 -18.60
N GLY A 5 31.93 15.90 -18.53
CA GLY A 5 30.54 15.56 -18.82
C GLY A 5 30.39 15.04 -20.26
N PRO A 6 29.31 14.31 -20.58
CA PRO A 6 29.10 13.81 -21.93
C PRO A 6 28.98 15.00 -22.91
N HIS A 7 29.95 15.11 -23.82
CA HIS A 7 29.79 15.95 -25.01
C HIS A 7 28.51 15.54 -25.78
N PRO A 8 27.96 16.42 -26.63
CA PRO A 8 27.00 16.05 -27.67
C PRO A 8 27.71 15.16 -28.71
N GLY A 9 27.96 13.90 -28.33
CA GLY A 9 28.83 12.97 -29.03
C GLY A 9 28.26 12.58 -30.38
N ASN A 10 29.07 12.80 -31.42
CA ASN A 10 28.75 12.61 -32.83
C ASN A 10 27.84 11.38 -33.06
N ALA A 11 26.60 11.62 -33.48
CA ALA A 11 25.59 10.58 -33.62
C ALA A 11 25.93 9.57 -34.73
N ASP A 12 26.83 9.91 -35.65
CA ASP A 12 27.27 9.05 -36.74
C ASP A 12 28.26 7.96 -36.29
N GLN A 13 28.59 7.91 -34.99
CA GLN A 13 29.51 6.94 -34.40
C GLN A 13 28.82 5.93 -33.47
N VAL A 14 29.47 4.78 -33.28
CA VAL A 14 29.06 3.77 -32.29
C VAL A 14 29.30 4.34 -30.88
N ARG A 15 28.26 4.38 -30.06
CA ARG A 15 28.32 4.87 -28.68
C ARG A 15 28.30 3.69 -27.72
N GLN A 16 29.02 3.79 -26.61
CA GLN A 16 28.96 2.83 -25.50
C GLN A 16 28.57 3.56 -24.23
N PHE A 17 27.69 2.96 -23.43
CA PHE A 17 27.21 3.49 -22.17
C PHE A 17 27.29 2.41 -21.10
N THR A 18 27.93 2.69 -19.98
CA THR A 18 27.84 1.85 -18.79
C THR A 18 26.50 2.13 -18.11
N VAL A 19 25.69 1.10 -17.90
CA VAL A 19 24.40 1.20 -17.19
C VAL A 19 24.66 1.63 -15.75
N GLN A 20 24.03 2.72 -15.33
CA GLN A 20 24.24 3.29 -14.00
C GLN A 20 23.41 2.54 -12.94
N PRO A 21 23.78 2.59 -11.64
CA PRO A 21 22.95 2.04 -10.56
C PRO A 21 21.50 2.58 -10.56
N ASP A 22 21.32 3.84 -10.97
CA ASP A 22 20.02 4.48 -11.09
C ASP A 22 19.17 3.99 -12.28
N ASP A 23 19.70 3.07 -13.10
CA ASP A 23 18.99 2.35 -14.17
C ASP A 23 18.79 0.86 -13.87
N GLU A 24 19.09 0.38 -12.66
CA GLU A 24 18.95 -1.04 -12.29
C GLU A 24 17.51 -1.55 -12.48
N GLY A 25 17.38 -2.62 -13.26
CA GLY A 25 16.10 -3.23 -13.65
C GLY A 25 15.27 -2.39 -14.62
N VAL A 26 15.78 -1.28 -15.17
CA VAL A 26 15.08 -0.48 -16.19
C VAL A 26 15.08 -1.23 -17.52
N ARG A 27 13.96 -1.17 -18.25
CA ARG A 27 13.86 -1.76 -19.60
C ARG A 27 14.71 -0.98 -20.60
N LEU A 28 15.32 -1.68 -21.55
CA LEU A 28 16.13 -1.07 -22.62
C LEU A 28 15.39 0.06 -23.35
N ASP A 29 14.11 -0.12 -23.70
CA ASP A 29 13.29 0.92 -24.35
C ASP A 29 13.10 2.18 -23.50
N ARG A 30 12.98 2.02 -22.18
CA ARG A 30 12.87 3.13 -21.21
C ARG A 30 14.21 3.78 -20.94
N TRP A 31 15.31 3.01 -20.98
CA TRP A 31 16.67 3.53 -20.90
C TRP A 31 16.94 4.48 -22.07
N PHE A 32 16.63 4.06 -23.31
CA PHE A 32 16.71 4.94 -24.49
C PHE A 32 15.86 6.21 -24.31
N LYS A 33 14.60 6.08 -23.90
CA LYS A 33 13.73 7.26 -23.67
C LYS A 33 14.24 8.20 -22.55
N ARG A 34 15.08 7.70 -21.62
CA ARG A 34 15.68 8.49 -20.54
C ARG A 34 16.94 9.23 -20.99
N HIS A 35 17.87 8.53 -21.65
CA HIS A 35 19.23 9.02 -21.91
C HIS A 35 19.47 9.49 -23.34
N LEU A 36 18.64 9.05 -24.29
CA LEU A 36 18.68 9.40 -25.71
C LEU A 36 17.26 9.70 -26.22
N PRO A 37 16.56 10.73 -25.69
CA PRO A 37 15.15 11.01 -25.98
C PRO A 37 14.86 11.33 -27.46
N GLN A 38 15.88 11.70 -28.25
CA GLN A 38 15.77 11.81 -29.70
C GLN A 38 15.50 10.45 -30.39
N VAL A 39 15.97 9.35 -29.81
CA VAL A 39 15.80 7.99 -30.33
C VAL A 39 14.40 7.47 -30.00
N GLY A 40 13.48 7.62 -30.94
CA GLY A 40 12.12 7.09 -30.81
C GLY A 40 12.07 5.55 -30.70
N PHE A 41 11.04 5.03 -30.01
CA PHE A 41 10.85 3.59 -29.79
C PHE A 41 10.96 2.75 -31.07
N ALA A 42 10.41 3.23 -32.19
CA ALA A 42 10.48 2.55 -33.48
C ALA A 42 11.93 2.30 -33.94
N THR A 43 12.84 3.25 -33.69
CA THR A 43 14.27 3.14 -33.99
C THR A 43 14.98 2.17 -33.06
N VAL A 44 14.65 2.17 -31.75
CA VAL A 44 15.13 1.17 -30.79
C VAL A 44 14.71 -0.24 -31.23
N SER A 45 13.44 -0.45 -31.56
CA SER A 45 12.93 -1.73 -32.06
C SER A 45 13.54 -2.13 -33.41
N ARG A 46 13.85 -1.18 -34.30
CA ARG A 46 14.55 -1.41 -35.57
C ARG A 46 15.96 -1.96 -35.30
N TRP A 47 16.74 -1.28 -34.46
CA TRP A 47 18.11 -1.66 -34.12
C TRP A 47 18.22 -2.95 -33.30
N ALA A 48 17.25 -3.24 -32.43
CA ALA A 48 17.19 -4.51 -31.70
C ALA A 48 16.94 -5.68 -32.67
N ARG A 49 15.95 -5.54 -33.57
CA ARG A 49 15.61 -6.56 -34.58
C ARG A 49 16.77 -6.85 -35.54
N THR A 50 17.54 -5.84 -35.92
CA THR A 50 18.75 -6.01 -36.75
C THR A 50 20.01 -6.41 -35.95
N GLY A 51 19.90 -6.58 -34.62
CA GLY A 51 21.01 -6.99 -33.76
C GLY A 51 22.15 -5.95 -33.66
N GLN A 52 21.83 -4.67 -33.88
CA GLN A 52 22.80 -3.57 -33.87
C GLN A 52 23.02 -3.01 -32.45
N ILE A 53 21.96 -2.96 -31.63
CA ILE A 53 22.10 -2.78 -30.17
C ILE A 53 22.67 -4.07 -29.57
N ARG A 54 23.59 -3.92 -28.61
CA ARG A 54 24.09 -5.02 -27.79
C ARG A 54 24.23 -4.62 -26.33
N VAL A 55 24.03 -5.58 -25.43
CA VAL A 55 24.36 -5.48 -23.99
C VAL A 55 25.38 -6.57 -23.70
N ASP A 56 26.54 -6.20 -23.16
CA ASP A 56 27.68 -7.10 -22.90
C ASP A 56 28.04 -7.98 -24.13
N GLY A 57 28.02 -7.37 -25.32
CA GLY A 57 28.28 -8.02 -26.60
C GLY A 57 27.13 -8.88 -27.17
N LYS A 58 26.12 -9.23 -26.37
CA LYS A 58 24.94 -10.04 -26.77
C LYS A 58 23.86 -9.15 -27.40
N ARG A 59 23.05 -9.71 -28.30
CA ARG A 59 21.83 -9.03 -28.80
C ARG A 59 20.85 -8.82 -27.64
N ALA A 60 20.09 -7.73 -27.66
CA ALA A 60 19.08 -7.40 -26.65
C ALA A 60 17.77 -6.95 -27.30
N ASP A 61 16.64 -7.28 -26.67
CA ASP A 61 15.28 -6.87 -27.04
C ASP A 61 14.88 -5.57 -26.31
N PRO A 62 14.03 -4.69 -26.88
CA PRO A 62 13.60 -3.45 -26.21
C PRO A 62 12.88 -3.68 -24.87
N ALA A 63 12.34 -4.88 -24.61
CA ALA A 63 11.71 -5.25 -23.34
C ALA A 63 12.68 -5.84 -22.29
N ASP A 64 13.94 -6.15 -22.65
CA ASP A 64 14.95 -6.65 -21.71
C ASP A 64 15.23 -5.63 -20.61
N ARG A 65 15.54 -6.12 -19.41
CA ARG A 65 15.95 -5.28 -18.28
C ARG A 65 17.47 -5.25 -18.19
N LEU A 66 17.99 -4.05 -17.99
CA LEU A 66 19.40 -3.78 -17.77
C LEU A 66 19.73 -3.88 -16.28
N SER A 67 20.96 -4.27 -15.95
CA SER A 67 21.54 -4.18 -14.62
C SER A 67 22.77 -3.27 -14.61
N ALA A 68 23.08 -2.72 -13.44
CA ALA A 68 24.17 -1.77 -13.26
C ALA A 68 25.53 -2.38 -13.64
N GLY A 69 26.40 -1.57 -14.24
CA GLY A 69 27.73 -1.99 -14.71
C GLY A 69 27.75 -2.66 -16.09
N GLN A 70 26.60 -3.10 -16.63
CA GLN A 70 26.54 -3.63 -18.00
C GLN A 70 26.94 -2.59 -19.05
N VAL A 71 27.52 -3.03 -20.16
CA VAL A 71 27.93 -2.15 -21.27
C VAL A 71 26.91 -2.23 -22.41
N LEU A 72 26.15 -1.15 -22.56
CA LEU A 72 25.18 -0.97 -23.65
C LEU A 72 25.86 -0.30 -24.85
N ARG A 73 26.00 -1.05 -25.95
CA ARG A 73 26.47 -0.57 -27.24
C ARG A 73 25.29 -0.10 -28.09
N VAL A 74 25.28 1.18 -28.43
CA VAL A 74 24.29 1.85 -29.28
C VAL A 74 24.90 2.14 -30.66
N PRO A 75 24.23 1.79 -31.77
CA PRO A 75 24.74 2.06 -33.12
C PRO A 75 24.68 3.56 -33.49
N PRO A 76 25.26 3.95 -34.64
CA PRO A 76 25.07 5.25 -35.26
C PRO A 76 23.60 5.60 -35.55
N GLY A 77 23.33 6.90 -35.67
CA GLY A 77 22.04 7.47 -36.05
C GLY A 77 21.07 7.68 -34.87
N GLY A 78 19.77 7.73 -35.20
CA GLY A 78 18.70 7.95 -34.23
C GLY A 78 18.46 9.41 -33.83
N ASN A 79 19.05 10.37 -34.55
CA ASN A 79 18.71 11.80 -34.47
C ASN A 79 17.44 12.16 -35.26
N GLU A 80 16.71 11.18 -35.81
CA GLU A 80 15.37 11.33 -36.39
C GLU A 80 14.42 11.86 -35.29
N ALA A 81 14.24 13.19 -35.21
CA ALA A 81 13.65 13.87 -34.06
C ALA A 81 12.29 13.29 -33.64
N SER A 82 12.28 12.46 -32.59
CA SER A 82 11.05 11.80 -32.17
C SER A 82 10.08 12.83 -31.62
N LYS A 83 8.87 12.89 -32.20
CA LYS A 83 7.80 13.83 -31.79
C LYS A 83 7.26 13.56 -30.36
N SER A 84 7.87 12.64 -29.61
CA SER A 84 7.69 12.47 -28.17
C SER A 84 8.47 13.55 -27.40
N GLY A 85 8.17 14.83 -27.67
CA GLY A 85 8.84 15.95 -27.02
C GLY A 85 8.81 15.85 -25.50
N THR A 86 9.91 16.24 -24.85
CA THR A 86 9.95 16.46 -23.41
C THR A 86 8.82 17.43 -23.04
N ARG A 87 7.94 17.05 -22.11
CA ARG A 87 6.88 17.96 -21.65
C ARG A 87 7.57 19.23 -21.13
N PRO A 88 7.23 20.43 -21.64
CA PRO A 88 7.90 21.66 -21.22
C PRO A 88 7.78 21.82 -19.71
N LYS A 89 8.86 22.29 -19.07
CA LYS A 89 8.88 22.62 -17.65
C LYS A 89 7.76 23.64 -17.40
N ARG A 90 6.89 23.39 -16.42
CA ARG A 90 5.89 24.40 -16.04
C ARG A 90 6.63 25.54 -15.37
N GLU A 91 6.50 26.74 -15.91
CA GLU A 91 6.92 27.95 -15.21
C GLU A 91 6.05 28.10 -13.95
N LEU A 92 6.72 28.40 -12.82
CA LEU A 92 6.09 28.54 -11.51
C LEU A 92 6.24 29.99 -11.08
N THR A 93 5.21 30.52 -10.41
CA THR A 93 5.32 31.84 -9.77
C THR A 93 6.25 31.78 -8.57
N GLU A 94 6.75 32.94 -8.13
CA GLU A 94 7.62 33.03 -6.94
C GLU A 94 6.91 32.44 -5.70
N ASP A 95 5.62 32.71 -5.51
CA ASP A 95 4.80 32.09 -4.45
C ASP A 95 4.78 30.55 -4.51
N GLN A 96 4.74 29.98 -5.72
CA GLN A 96 4.71 28.52 -5.91
C GLN A 96 6.08 27.88 -5.64
N ILE A 97 7.16 28.61 -5.86
CA ILE A 97 8.53 28.18 -5.51
C ILE A 97 8.72 28.31 -3.99
N ALA A 98 8.34 29.44 -3.40
CA ALA A 98 8.40 29.66 -1.95
C ALA A 98 7.57 28.62 -1.18
N LEU A 99 6.35 28.31 -1.63
CA LEU A 99 5.50 27.25 -1.07
C LEU A 99 6.11 25.85 -1.27
N ALA A 100 6.81 25.60 -2.37
CA ALA A 100 7.49 24.32 -2.60
C ALA A 100 8.64 24.14 -1.59
N ASP A 101 9.55 25.11 -1.53
CA ASP A 101 10.72 25.06 -0.65
C ASP A 101 10.33 25.10 0.84
N SER A 102 9.29 25.85 1.23
CA SER A 102 8.79 25.88 2.62
C SER A 102 8.20 24.55 3.11
N MET A 103 7.93 23.59 2.21
CA MET A 103 7.52 22.24 2.60
C MET A 103 8.69 21.27 2.82
N VAL A 104 9.91 21.58 2.34
CA VAL A 104 11.01 20.61 2.31
C VAL A 104 11.59 20.39 3.70
N ILE A 105 11.41 19.17 4.24
CA ILE A 105 11.96 18.76 5.55
C ILE A 105 13.21 17.86 5.43
N HIS A 106 13.45 17.27 4.26
CA HIS A 106 14.67 16.51 3.96
C HIS A 106 14.91 16.47 2.44
N ARG A 107 16.17 16.55 2.00
CA ARG A 107 16.55 16.50 0.58
C ARG A 107 17.94 15.89 0.40
N ASP A 108 18.03 14.86 -0.44
CA ASP A 108 19.28 14.23 -0.86
C ASP A 108 19.26 13.90 -2.37
N ARG A 109 20.13 12.99 -2.83
CA ARG A 109 20.26 12.59 -4.24
C ARG A 109 19.12 11.70 -4.74
N SER A 110 18.44 10.99 -3.84
CA SER A 110 17.38 10.00 -4.09
C SER A 110 16.01 10.48 -3.61
N ALA A 111 15.95 11.19 -2.49
CA ALA A 111 14.71 11.59 -1.82
C ALA A 111 14.55 13.12 -1.71
N ILE A 112 13.31 13.58 -1.87
CA ILE A 112 12.85 14.89 -1.39
C ILE A 112 11.61 14.62 -0.52
N VAL A 113 11.65 15.02 0.73
CA VAL A 113 10.57 14.80 1.70
C VAL A 113 9.91 16.12 2.02
N LEU A 114 8.58 16.13 1.92
CA LEU A 114 7.75 17.31 2.12
C LEU A 114 6.87 17.12 3.37
N ASN A 115 6.76 18.13 4.22
CA ASN A 115 5.64 18.29 5.14
C ASN A 115 4.48 18.92 4.36
N LYS A 116 3.60 18.10 3.77
CA LYS A 116 2.50 18.63 2.95
C LYS A 116 1.47 19.33 3.86
N PRO A 117 1.11 20.60 3.60
CA PRO A 117 0.08 21.29 4.38
C PRO A 117 -1.31 20.65 4.14
N PRO A 118 -2.25 20.80 5.10
CA PRO A 118 -3.64 20.42 4.89
C PRO A 118 -4.28 21.29 3.81
N GLY A 119 -5.08 20.70 2.93
CA GLY A 119 -5.80 21.40 1.86
C GLY A 119 -5.08 21.40 0.51
N LEU A 120 -3.77 21.18 0.46
CA LEU A 120 -3.04 20.99 -0.81
C LEU A 120 -3.24 19.55 -1.33
N ALA A 121 -3.68 19.37 -2.56
CA ALA A 121 -3.83 18.04 -3.15
C ALA A 121 -2.47 17.44 -3.51
N THR A 122 -2.30 16.11 -3.42
CA THR A 122 -1.03 15.48 -3.85
C THR A 122 -0.90 15.47 -5.38
N GLN A 123 -1.99 15.20 -6.10
CA GLN A 123 -2.06 15.14 -7.56
C GLN A 123 -3.27 15.93 -8.06
N GLY A 124 -3.17 16.45 -9.29
CA GLY A 124 -4.25 17.14 -9.97
C GLY A 124 -5.36 16.20 -10.45
N GLY A 125 -6.45 16.80 -10.91
CA GLY A 125 -7.65 16.12 -11.39
C GLY A 125 -8.68 17.14 -11.84
N SER A 126 -9.90 16.69 -12.16
CA SER A 126 -10.99 17.58 -12.55
C SER A 126 -11.24 18.67 -11.49
N GLY A 127 -11.05 19.94 -11.85
CA GLY A 127 -11.18 21.08 -10.94
C GLY A 127 -10.08 21.21 -9.87
N THR A 128 -8.96 20.49 -9.98
CA THR A 128 -7.82 20.56 -9.04
C THR A 128 -6.55 21.01 -9.76
N TYR A 129 -6.29 22.32 -9.73
CA TYR A 129 -5.19 22.98 -10.42
C TYR A 129 -3.94 23.19 -9.55
N GLU A 130 -4.14 23.31 -8.23
CA GLU A 130 -3.08 23.41 -7.22
C GLU A 130 -2.85 22.06 -6.56
N HIS A 131 -1.66 21.51 -6.74
CA HIS A 131 -1.29 20.19 -6.22
C HIS A 131 0.23 19.99 -6.20
N VAL A 132 0.72 19.16 -5.28
CA VAL A 132 2.15 18.87 -5.10
C VAL A 132 2.82 18.42 -6.41
N ASP A 133 2.19 17.54 -7.19
CA ASP A 133 2.76 17.13 -8.50
C ASP A 133 3.02 18.33 -9.43
N GLY A 134 2.27 19.42 -9.35
CA GLY A 134 2.46 20.62 -10.16
C GLY A 134 3.58 21.54 -9.65
N LEU A 135 3.99 21.37 -8.39
CA LEU A 135 5.10 22.09 -7.75
C LEU A 135 6.45 21.37 -7.91
N LEU A 136 6.46 20.09 -8.31
CA LEU A 136 7.70 19.31 -8.48
C LEU A 136 8.67 19.88 -9.54
N ASP A 137 8.20 20.78 -10.40
CA ASP A 137 9.06 21.50 -11.34
C ASP A 137 9.98 22.53 -10.65
N ALA A 138 9.68 22.97 -9.41
CA ALA A 138 10.58 23.80 -8.59
C ALA A 138 11.89 23.06 -8.29
N TYR A 139 11.80 21.77 -8.01
CA TYR A 139 12.94 20.91 -7.70
C TYR A 139 13.76 20.48 -8.93
N VAL A 140 13.38 20.91 -10.14
CA VAL A 140 14.09 20.60 -11.39
C VAL A 140 15.23 21.59 -11.61
N GLN A 141 16.40 21.21 -11.10
CA GLN A 141 17.72 21.69 -11.52
C GLN A 141 18.16 20.89 -12.78
N ASP A 142 19.43 20.52 -12.90
CA ASP A 142 20.02 19.89 -14.11
C ASP A 142 19.66 18.39 -14.30
N GLY A 143 18.47 17.97 -13.85
CA GLY A 143 18.11 16.56 -13.66
C GLY A 143 16.74 16.14 -14.18
N PRO A 144 16.45 14.83 -14.19
CA PRO A 144 15.13 14.32 -14.54
C PRO A 144 14.08 14.77 -13.51
N ARG A 145 12.88 15.16 -13.98
CA ARG A 145 11.79 15.61 -13.10
C ARG A 145 11.48 14.61 -11.97
N PRO A 146 11.47 15.04 -10.69
CA PRO A 146 11.08 14.22 -9.55
C PRO A 146 9.67 13.63 -9.67
N ARG A 147 9.41 12.56 -8.93
CA ARG A 147 8.21 11.72 -9.09
C ARG A 147 7.58 11.33 -7.76
N LEU A 148 6.26 11.44 -7.70
CA LEU A 148 5.47 10.86 -6.62
C LEU A 148 5.57 9.33 -6.61
N VAL A 149 5.83 8.77 -5.43
CA VAL A 149 5.88 7.31 -5.17
C VAL A 149 4.80 6.83 -4.20
N HIS A 150 4.13 7.76 -3.51
CA HIS A 150 2.88 7.55 -2.78
C HIS A 150 2.01 8.82 -2.81
N ARG A 151 0.86 8.82 -2.12
CA ARG A 151 -0.02 9.99 -2.01
C ARG A 151 -0.63 10.13 -0.62
N LEU A 152 -0.82 11.38 -0.20
CA LEU A 152 -1.74 11.76 0.86
C LEU A 152 -3.06 12.26 0.26
N ASP A 153 -4.16 12.21 1.02
CA ASP A 153 -5.41 12.87 0.65
C ASP A 153 -5.27 14.41 0.81
N LYS A 154 -6.15 15.20 0.17
CA LYS A 154 -6.05 16.67 0.11
C LYS A 154 -5.90 17.30 1.50
N ASP A 155 -6.79 16.94 2.42
CA ASP A 155 -6.90 17.56 3.75
C ASP A 155 -5.95 16.92 4.78
N THR A 156 -5.41 15.74 4.48
CA THR A 156 -4.37 15.08 5.29
C THR A 156 -3.05 15.84 5.15
N SER A 157 -2.38 16.09 6.27
CA SER A 157 -1.08 16.79 6.31
C SER A 157 0.10 15.82 6.55
N GLY A 158 1.34 16.32 6.55
CA GLY A 158 2.53 15.57 6.99
C GLY A 158 3.36 14.95 5.87
N VAL A 159 4.19 13.97 6.25
CA VAL A 159 5.26 13.39 5.42
C VAL A 159 4.77 12.83 4.09
N LEU A 160 5.24 13.44 3.01
CA LEU A 160 5.11 12.99 1.63
C LEU A 160 6.51 12.83 1.00
N LEU A 161 6.82 11.63 0.51
CA LEU A 161 8.12 11.30 -0.09
C LEU A 161 7.99 11.40 -1.61
N ILE A 162 8.83 12.24 -2.20
CA ILE A 162 9.08 12.37 -3.63
C ILE A 162 10.41 11.69 -3.93
N ALA A 163 10.47 10.92 -5.03
CA ALA A 163 11.73 10.41 -5.55
C ALA A 163 12.39 11.45 -6.47
N ALA A 164 13.65 11.78 -6.20
CA ALA A 164 14.43 12.74 -6.99
C ALA A 164 14.81 12.18 -8.38
N THR A 165 15.01 10.85 -8.49
CA THR A 165 15.45 10.19 -9.73
C THR A 165 14.48 9.10 -10.21
N PRO A 166 14.54 8.68 -11.49
CA PRO A 166 13.81 7.50 -11.96
C PRO A 166 14.20 6.18 -11.25
N GLY A 167 15.47 6.00 -10.85
CA GLY A 167 15.93 4.81 -10.11
C GLY A 167 15.36 4.75 -8.69
N SER A 168 15.53 5.83 -7.92
CA SER A 168 14.91 6.00 -6.60
C SER A 168 13.37 5.91 -6.67
N ALA A 169 12.75 6.41 -7.75
CA ALA A 169 11.30 6.27 -7.96
C ALA A 169 10.88 4.80 -8.09
N ALA A 170 11.63 3.99 -8.84
CA ALA A 170 11.41 2.56 -8.93
C ALA A 170 11.70 1.84 -7.60
N PHE A 171 12.72 2.28 -6.84
CA PHE A 171 13.06 1.75 -5.53
C PHE A 171 11.94 1.97 -4.49
N PHE A 172 11.57 3.23 -4.21
CA PHE A 172 10.55 3.54 -3.20
C PHE A 172 9.18 3.00 -3.59
N SER A 173 8.81 3.00 -4.88
CA SER A 173 7.57 2.38 -5.35
C SER A 173 7.48 0.89 -4.98
N ARG A 174 8.60 0.15 -5.03
CA ARG A 174 8.67 -1.25 -4.55
C ARG A 174 8.49 -1.36 -3.03
N ARG A 175 9.00 -0.40 -2.25
CA ARG A 175 8.87 -0.39 -0.78
C ARG A 175 7.47 -0.01 -0.29
N PHE A 176 6.78 0.92 -0.97
CA PHE A 176 5.36 1.22 -0.68
C PHE A 176 4.43 0.08 -1.11
N SER A 177 4.57 -0.46 -2.33
CA SER A 177 3.72 -1.57 -2.82
C SER A 177 4.00 -2.90 -2.10
N GLY A 178 5.26 -3.18 -1.78
CA GLY A 178 5.72 -4.30 -0.95
C GLY A 178 5.47 -4.12 0.55
N ARG A 179 5.00 -2.94 0.98
CA ARG A 179 4.59 -2.60 2.35
C ARG A 179 5.70 -2.61 3.42
N SER A 180 6.99 -2.54 3.04
CA SER A 180 8.08 -2.41 4.02
C SER A 180 8.18 -1.00 4.63
N ALA A 181 7.68 0.02 3.94
CA ALA A 181 7.61 1.40 4.47
C ALA A 181 6.69 1.50 5.70
N ARG A 182 7.28 1.65 6.90
CA ARG A 182 6.55 1.97 8.14
C ARG A 182 6.10 3.44 8.05
N LYS A 183 4.81 3.68 8.32
CA LYS A 183 4.19 5.00 8.29
C LYS A 183 3.39 5.14 9.58
N ILE A 184 3.69 6.15 10.37
CA ILE A 184 2.95 6.51 11.57
C ILE A 184 2.19 7.80 11.27
N TYR A 185 0.88 7.78 11.50
CA TYR A 185 0.02 8.94 11.44
C TYR A 185 -0.44 9.27 12.85
N TRP A 186 -0.59 10.55 13.18
CA TRP A 186 -1.35 10.99 14.35
C TRP A 186 -2.73 11.46 13.89
N ALA A 187 -3.75 11.17 14.69
CA ALA A 187 -5.08 11.73 14.52
C ALA A 187 -5.70 12.12 15.86
N LEU A 188 -6.50 13.18 15.86
CA LEU A 188 -7.51 13.39 16.90
C LEU A 188 -8.80 12.75 16.42
N VAL A 189 -9.45 11.96 17.28
CA VAL A 189 -10.73 11.29 17.00
C VAL A 189 -11.75 11.61 18.08
N VAL A 190 -13.02 11.49 17.72
CA VAL A 190 -14.16 11.81 18.60
C VAL A 190 -14.48 10.62 19.50
N GLY A 191 -14.80 10.89 20.76
CA GLY A 191 -14.91 9.87 21.81
C GLY A 191 -13.55 9.29 22.19
N VAL A 192 -13.55 8.08 22.77
CA VAL A 192 -12.34 7.32 23.13
C VAL A 192 -12.57 5.84 22.77
N PRO A 193 -11.71 5.22 21.95
CA PRO A 193 -11.78 3.77 21.69
C PRO A 193 -11.70 2.94 22.97
N SER A 194 -12.55 1.92 23.08
CA SER A 194 -12.56 0.99 24.22
C SER A 194 -11.37 0.03 24.26
N ILE A 195 -10.62 -0.07 23.16
CA ILE A 195 -9.41 -0.89 23.01
C ILE A 195 -8.22 0.06 22.82
N GLY A 196 -7.22 -0.02 23.71
CA GLY A 196 -6.06 0.88 23.72
C GLY A 196 -5.01 0.62 22.64
N ASP A 197 -4.85 -0.62 22.18
CA ASP A 197 -4.04 -1.00 21.02
C ASP A 197 -4.81 -2.07 20.23
N GLY A 198 -5.09 -1.81 18.96
CA GLY A 198 -6.06 -2.58 18.20
C GLY A 198 -5.77 -2.64 16.71
N LEU A 199 -6.34 -3.65 16.04
CA LEU A 199 -6.20 -3.87 14.60
C LEU A 199 -7.57 -3.85 13.92
N ILE A 200 -7.76 -2.90 12.99
CA ILE A 200 -8.98 -2.75 12.20
C ILE A 200 -8.73 -3.41 10.84
N GLU A 201 -9.38 -4.54 10.58
CA GLU A 201 -9.23 -5.38 9.37
C GLU A 201 -10.41 -5.28 8.39
N LEU A 202 -11.09 -4.13 8.37
CA LEU A 202 -12.30 -3.92 7.55
C LEU A 202 -11.93 -3.72 6.06
N PRO A 203 -12.40 -4.57 5.13
CA PRO A 203 -12.18 -4.39 3.69
C PRO A 203 -12.95 -3.17 3.14
N LEU A 204 -12.40 -2.51 2.12
CA LEU A 204 -12.91 -1.23 1.61
C LEU A 204 -13.20 -1.27 0.10
N ALA A 205 -14.32 -0.66 -0.30
CA ALA A 205 -14.68 -0.41 -1.70
C ALA A 205 -15.06 1.06 -1.93
N LYS A 206 -15.19 1.47 -3.21
CA LYS A 206 -15.78 2.76 -3.57
C LYS A 206 -17.30 2.66 -3.44
N GLN A 207 -17.94 3.66 -2.83
CA GLN A 207 -19.39 3.71 -2.71
C GLN A 207 -20.05 3.81 -4.11
N PRO A 208 -21.07 3.00 -4.43
CA PRO A 208 -21.80 3.09 -5.70
C PRO A 208 -22.57 4.40 -5.87
N GLY A 209 -22.91 4.72 -7.12
CA GLY A 209 -23.77 5.85 -7.49
C GLY A 209 -23.06 7.22 -7.55
N THR A 210 -23.84 8.29 -7.39
CA THR A 210 -23.40 9.68 -7.57
C THR A 210 -22.63 10.27 -6.37
N GLY A 211 -22.39 9.50 -5.30
CA GLY A 211 -21.70 9.92 -4.07
C GLY A 211 -20.21 10.26 -4.19
N GLY A 212 -19.72 10.55 -5.40
CA GLY A 212 -18.37 11.01 -5.69
C GLY A 212 -17.29 9.99 -5.34
N GLU A 213 -16.16 10.47 -4.80
CA GLU A 213 -15.05 9.64 -4.34
C GLU A 213 -15.18 9.25 -2.86
N LYS A 214 -16.38 8.86 -2.41
CA LYS A 214 -16.55 8.27 -1.07
C LYS A 214 -16.20 6.78 -1.10
N MET A 215 -15.51 6.34 -0.06
CA MET A 215 -15.16 4.94 0.18
C MET A 215 -16.02 4.41 1.32
N MET A 216 -16.30 3.11 1.35
CA MET A 216 -17.09 2.48 2.40
C MET A 216 -16.47 1.14 2.79
N VAL A 217 -16.83 0.64 3.98
CA VAL A 217 -16.60 -0.77 4.34
C VAL A 217 -17.48 -1.62 3.44
N ASP A 218 -16.90 -2.68 2.90
CA ASP A 218 -17.56 -3.64 2.00
C ASP A 218 -16.96 -5.03 2.24
N GLU A 219 -17.69 -5.88 2.94
CA GLU A 219 -17.28 -7.25 3.26
C GLU A 219 -17.60 -8.27 2.15
N SER A 220 -18.14 -7.83 1.02
CA SER A 220 -18.34 -8.67 -0.17
C SER A 220 -17.04 -9.04 -0.88
N GLU A 221 -17.12 -9.86 -1.93
CA GLU A 221 -15.94 -10.16 -2.76
C GLU A 221 -15.40 -8.96 -3.57
N HIS A 222 -16.08 -7.81 -3.55
CA HIS A 222 -15.64 -6.55 -4.16
C HIS A 222 -14.76 -5.71 -3.20
N GLY A 223 -14.87 -5.95 -1.90
CA GLY A 223 -14.06 -5.33 -0.86
C GLY A 223 -12.57 -5.57 -1.03
N GLN A 224 -11.78 -4.49 -1.11
CA GLN A 224 -10.33 -4.59 -1.15
C GLN A 224 -9.78 -4.70 0.27
N PRO A 225 -9.04 -5.77 0.64
CA PRO A 225 -8.52 -5.92 1.99
C PRO A 225 -7.69 -4.72 2.45
N ALA A 226 -8.05 -4.18 3.60
CA ALA A 226 -7.40 -3.05 4.25
C ALA A 226 -7.14 -3.38 5.73
N ARG A 227 -6.04 -2.87 6.28
CA ARG A 227 -5.56 -3.18 7.63
C ARG A 227 -4.89 -1.95 8.24
N THR A 228 -5.37 -1.53 9.41
CA THR A 228 -4.83 -0.39 10.17
C THR A 228 -4.65 -0.82 11.61
N ARG A 229 -3.43 -0.81 12.15
CA ARG A 229 -3.23 -0.85 13.61
C ARG A 229 -3.41 0.56 14.15
N TYR A 230 -3.99 0.69 15.33
CA TYR A 230 -4.07 1.95 16.07
C TYR A 230 -3.63 1.77 17.52
N ARG A 231 -3.14 2.85 18.12
CA ARG A 231 -2.87 2.95 19.56
C ARG A 231 -3.47 4.25 20.08
N VAL A 232 -4.19 4.19 21.20
CA VAL A 232 -4.57 5.35 22.02
C VAL A 232 -3.31 5.85 22.73
N VAL A 233 -2.94 7.11 22.51
CA VAL A 233 -1.81 7.74 23.20
C VAL A 233 -2.31 8.45 24.45
N ASP A 234 -3.31 9.33 24.30
CA ASP A 234 -3.92 10.07 25.40
C ASP A 234 -5.38 10.50 25.08
N ARG A 235 -6.15 10.96 26.08
CA ARG A 235 -7.58 11.29 25.98
C ARG A 235 -7.99 12.55 26.76
N ALA A 236 -8.73 13.43 26.09
CA ALA A 236 -9.37 14.60 26.69
C ALA A 236 -10.71 14.19 27.33
N GLY A 237 -10.62 13.52 28.47
CA GLY A 237 -11.75 12.90 29.16
C GLY A 237 -12.40 11.80 28.31
N ASN A 238 -13.67 12.00 27.96
CA ASN A 238 -14.43 11.09 27.08
C ASN A 238 -14.86 11.77 25.75
N ARG A 239 -14.43 13.00 25.46
CA ARG A 239 -14.88 13.75 24.26
C ARG A 239 -13.97 13.58 23.05
N ALA A 240 -12.67 13.49 23.27
CA ALA A 240 -11.68 13.34 22.21
C ALA A 240 -10.51 12.48 22.67
N CYS A 241 -9.89 11.80 21.71
CA CYS A 241 -8.74 10.92 21.90
C CYS A 241 -7.68 11.23 20.86
N TRP A 242 -6.43 11.27 21.28
CA TRP A 242 -5.29 11.24 20.38
C TRP A 242 -4.91 9.78 20.12
N VAL A 243 -4.85 9.41 18.84
CA VAL A 243 -4.47 8.07 18.39
C VAL A 243 -3.31 8.14 17.40
N GLU A 244 -2.41 7.17 17.49
CA GLU A 244 -1.51 6.81 16.41
C GLU A 244 -2.15 5.76 15.50
N LEU A 245 -1.91 5.87 14.19
CA LEU A 245 -2.43 4.96 13.18
C LEU A 245 -1.28 4.46 12.30
N GLN A 246 -1.11 3.14 12.21
CA GLN A 246 -0.16 2.47 11.32
C GLN A 246 -0.91 1.71 10.19
N PRO A 247 -1.09 2.33 9.00
CA PRO A 247 -1.69 1.65 7.86
C PRO A 247 -0.74 0.60 7.26
N LEU A 248 -1.12 -0.67 7.42
CA LEU A 248 -0.45 -1.86 6.86
C LEU A 248 -0.85 -2.12 5.38
N THR A 249 -1.74 -1.29 4.85
CA THR A 249 -2.20 -1.21 3.45
C THR A 249 -2.41 0.26 3.09
N GLY A 250 -2.43 0.60 1.79
CA GLY A 250 -2.76 1.94 1.33
C GLY A 250 -4.00 1.93 0.43
N ARG A 251 -5.20 2.07 1.01
CA ARG A 251 -6.43 2.38 0.26
C ARG A 251 -6.77 3.87 0.39
N THR A 252 -7.47 4.42 -0.60
CA THR A 252 -8.01 5.79 -0.56
C THR A 252 -8.83 5.99 0.72
N HIS A 253 -8.62 7.10 1.44
CA HIS A 253 -9.30 7.41 2.70
C HIS A 253 -9.23 6.32 3.80
N GLN A 254 -8.30 5.34 3.75
CA GLN A 254 -8.36 4.15 4.61
C GLN A 254 -8.49 4.47 6.10
N LEU A 255 -7.63 5.35 6.63
CA LEU A 255 -7.61 5.73 8.04
C LEU A 255 -8.93 6.40 8.45
N ARG A 256 -9.45 7.27 7.59
CA ARG A 256 -10.70 8.02 7.77
C ARG A 256 -11.90 7.09 7.85
N VAL A 257 -12.00 6.13 6.92
CA VAL A 257 -13.08 5.12 6.93
C VAL A 257 -12.95 4.17 8.12
N HIS A 258 -11.74 3.68 8.42
CA HIS A 258 -11.54 2.73 9.53
C HIS A 258 -11.92 3.34 10.89
N MET A 259 -11.48 4.58 11.17
CA MET A 259 -11.79 5.24 12.44
C MET A 259 -13.28 5.58 12.57
N ALA A 260 -13.92 6.07 11.51
CA ALA A 260 -15.37 6.28 11.50
C ALA A 260 -16.15 4.96 11.64
N ALA A 261 -15.71 3.86 11.01
CA ALA A 261 -16.37 2.56 11.07
C ALA A 261 -16.31 1.88 12.45
N ILE A 262 -15.35 2.25 13.31
CA ILE A 262 -15.33 1.82 14.72
C ILE A 262 -16.01 2.84 15.67
N GLY A 263 -16.77 3.80 15.15
CA GLY A 263 -17.52 4.80 15.95
C GLY A 263 -16.69 6.00 16.44
N HIS A 264 -15.45 6.16 15.97
CA HIS A 264 -14.52 7.20 16.42
C HIS A 264 -14.01 8.03 15.24
N PRO A 265 -14.87 8.83 14.57
CA PRO A 265 -14.45 9.60 13.40
C PRO A 265 -13.35 10.62 13.73
N ILE A 266 -12.52 10.92 12.73
CA ILE A 266 -11.43 11.89 12.84
C ILE A 266 -11.99 13.31 12.96
N VAL A 267 -11.44 14.11 13.88
CA VAL A 267 -11.88 15.49 14.14
C VAL A 267 -11.66 16.35 12.89
N GLY A 268 -12.72 17.02 12.45
CA GLY A 268 -12.79 17.79 11.21
C GLY A 268 -13.17 17.00 9.96
N ASP A 269 -13.30 15.67 10.02
CA ASP A 269 -13.66 14.84 8.86
C ASP A 269 -15.17 14.74 8.62
N GLY A 270 -15.77 15.88 8.24
CA GLY A 270 -17.20 15.96 7.90
C GLY A 270 -17.65 15.07 6.73
N LYS A 271 -16.73 14.53 5.92
CA LYS A 271 -17.06 13.55 4.86
C LYS A 271 -17.43 12.17 5.43
N TYR A 272 -16.88 11.81 6.58
CA TYR A 272 -17.04 10.48 7.17
C TYR A 272 -17.77 10.48 8.52
N GLY A 273 -17.49 11.42 9.42
CA GLY A 273 -18.22 11.58 10.69
C GLY A 273 -19.32 12.65 10.68
N GLY A 274 -19.67 13.21 9.52
CA GLY A 274 -20.78 14.17 9.40
C GLY A 274 -20.66 15.37 10.36
N GLN A 275 -21.69 15.61 11.17
CA GLN A 275 -21.65 16.65 12.22
C GLN A 275 -20.85 16.20 13.45
N GLU A 276 -20.85 14.91 13.79
CA GLU A 276 -20.19 14.34 14.98
C GLU A 276 -18.67 14.53 14.93
N ALA A 277 -18.08 14.55 13.72
CA ALA A 277 -16.67 14.86 13.50
C ALA A 277 -16.21 16.25 14.00
N PHE A 278 -17.13 17.13 14.41
CA PHE A 278 -16.79 18.49 14.85
C PHE A 278 -17.04 18.66 16.35
N LEU A 279 -15.94 18.70 17.13
CA LEU A 279 -15.98 19.04 18.54
C LEU A 279 -16.49 20.49 18.74
N SER A 280 -17.15 20.74 19.87
CA SER A 280 -17.60 22.08 20.26
C SER A 280 -16.49 22.89 20.96
N GLY A 281 -16.57 24.21 20.88
CA GLY A 281 -15.58 25.14 21.41
C GLY A 281 -14.60 25.63 20.35
N SER A 282 -13.34 25.84 20.74
CA SER A 282 -12.27 26.47 19.96
C SER A 282 -11.46 25.53 19.06
N ILE A 283 -11.73 24.22 19.10
CA ILE A 283 -11.03 23.22 18.29
C ILE A 283 -11.28 23.46 16.79
N SER A 284 -10.24 23.34 15.97
CA SER A 284 -10.33 23.66 14.54
C SER A 284 -11.31 22.74 13.79
N ARG A 285 -11.96 23.28 12.76
CA ARG A 285 -12.77 22.51 11.81
C ARG A 285 -11.95 21.91 10.65
N LYS A 286 -10.64 22.20 10.58
CA LYS A 286 -9.69 21.52 9.67
C LYS A 286 -9.47 20.07 10.10
N MET A 287 -8.98 19.22 9.19
CA MET A 287 -8.79 17.79 9.44
C MET A 287 -7.63 17.52 10.39
N HIS A 288 -7.87 16.75 11.45
CA HIS A 288 -6.85 16.28 12.39
C HIS A 288 -6.34 14.90 11.99
N LEU A 289 -5.76 14.80 10.79
CA LEU A 289 -5.01 13.64 10.34
C LEU A 289 -3.68 14.10 9.74
N HIS A 290 -2.58 13.60 10.31
CA HIS A 290 -1.23 14.03 9.99
C HIS A 290 -0.32 12.81 9.86
N ALA A 291 0.39 12.69 8.73
CA ALA A 291 1.40 11.67 8.50
C ALA A 291 2.69 12.05 9.25
N ARG A 292 2.73 11.77 10.56
CA ARG A 292 3.80 12.21 11.48
C ARG A 292 5.18 11.71 11.08
N ARG A 293 5.34 10.41 10.82
CA ARG A 293 6.68 9.80 10.62
C ARG A 293 6.68 8.73 9.53
N LEU A 294 7.71 8.73 8.69
CA LEU A 294 7.98 7.71 7.67
C LEU A 294 9.35 7.10 7.94
N LEU A 295 9.38 5.78 8.15
CA LEU A 295 10.60 4.98 8.20
C LEU A 295 10.60 4.01 7.01
N ILE A 296 11.57 4.18 6.12
CA ILE A 296 11.66 3.46 4.84
C ILE A 296 13.13 3.15 4.52
N GLU A 297 13.40 2.02 3.88
CA GLU A 297 14.73 1.73 3.31
C GLU A 297 15.11 2.82 2.30
N HIS A 298 16.39 3.20 2.24
CA HIS A 298 16.92 4.15 1.25
C HIS A 298 17.77 3.41 0.18
N PRO A 299 17.89 3.93 -1.05
CA PRO A 299 18.83 3.39 -2.04
C PRO A 299 20.28 3.35 -1.55
N ASP A 300 20.67 4.34 -0.74
CA ASP A 300 22.03 4.50 -0.19
C ASP A 300 22.28 3.66 1.10
N GLY A 301 21.41 2.69 1.39
CA GLY A 301 21.59 1.66 2.42
C GLY A 301 21.07 2.03 3.82
N ALA A 302 21.46 3.18 4.36
CA ALA A 302 20.93 3.66 5.65
C ALA A 302 19.42 3.96 5.53
N PRO A 303 18.55 3.57 6.48
CA PRO A 303 17.13 3.83 6.38
C PRO A 303 16.83 5.33 6.53
N LEU A 304 15.91 5.83 5.69
CA LEU A 304 15.36 7.18 5.80
C LEU A 304 14.25 7.16 6.87
N ASP A 305 14.52 7.79 8.02
CA ASP A 305 13.56 8.03 9.09
C ASP A 305 13.33 9.54 9.22
N VAL A 306 12.11 9.99 8.94
CA VAL A 306 11.77 11.41 8.82
C VAL A 306 10.43 11.70 9.48
N THR A 307 10.41 12.77 10.28
CA THR A 307 9.24 13.24 11.05
C THR A 307 8.83 14.63 10.57
N ALA A 308 7.54 14.84 10.35
CA ALA A 308 6.97 16.15 10.03
C ALA A 308 6.41 16.85 11.28
N GLU A 309 6.55 18.16 11.35
CA GLU A 309 5.90 18.98 12.37
C GLU A 309 4.39 19.09 12.14
N LEU A 310 3.60 19.17 13.21
CA LEU A 310 2.15 19.32 13.11
C LEU A 310 1.81 20.66 12.45
N PRO A 311 0.80 20.71 11.56
CA PRO A 311 0.28 21.99 11.10
C PRO A 311 -0.35 22.73 12.28
N GLU A 312 -0.21 24.06 12.27
CA GLU A 312 -0.69 25.01 13.28
C GLU A 312 -2.06 24.65 13.90
N HIS A 313 -3.06 24.32 13.08
CA HIS A 313 -4.41 24.00 13.56
C HIS A 313 -4.49 22.71 14.41
N PHE A 314 -3.59 21.77 14.17
CA PHE A 314 -3.48 20.50 14.89
C PHE A 314 -2.67 20.74 16.16
N ALA A 315 -1.51 21.41 16.08
CA ALA A 315 -0.70 21.79 17.24
C ALA A 315 -1.50 22.60 18.27
N ASN A 316 -2.24 23.63 17.82
CA ASN A 316 -3.12 24.42 18.68
C ASN A 316 -4.22 23.56 19.34
N SER A 317 -4.72 22.54 18.64
CA SER A 317 -5.73 21.61 19.19
C SER A 317 -5.13 20.58 20.15
N MET A 318 -3.86 20.18 19.99
CA MET A 318 -3.13 19.36 20.99
C MET A 318 -2.96 20.15 22.28
N ALA A 319 -2.45 21.38 22.18
CA ALA A 319 -2.23 22.27 23.32
C ALA A 319 -3.53 22.62 24.07
N GLN A 320 -4.61 22.94 23.35
CA GLN A 320 -5.93 23.21 23.95
C GLN A 320 -6.56 21.98 24.64
N LEU A 321 -6.16 20.76 24.28
CA LEU A 321 -6.61 19.53 24.92
C LEU A 321 -5.64 19.01 26.01
N GLY A 322 -4.48 19.66 26.19
CA GLY A 322 -3.49 19.32 27.20
C GLY A 322 -2.58 18.13 26.85
N PHE A 323 -2.49 17.74 25.57
CA PHE A 323 -1.69 16.59 25.15
C PHE A 323 -0.19 16.91 25.02
N ASP A 324 0.65 16.07 25.62
CA ASP A 324 2.11 16.12 25.48
C ASP A 324 2.56 15.31 24.25
N GLU A 325 3.12 16.00 23.25
CA GLU A 325 3.63 15.38 22.01
C GLU A 325 4.71 14.31 22.25
N ALA A 326 5.44 14.35 23.38
CA ALA A 326 6.48 13.36 23.70
C ALA A 326 5.93 11.94 23.86
N LEU A 327 4.65 11.78 24.23
CA LEU A 327 4.00 10.48 24.42
C LEU A 327 3.82 9.70 23.09
N GLY A 328 3.82 10.39 21.95
CA GLY A 328 3.54 9.84 20.62
C GLY A 328 4.78 9.46 19.79
N ALA A 329 5.96 9.35 20.41
CA ALA A 329 7.24 9.21 19.70
C ALA A 329 7.38 7.90 18.90
N ASP A 330 6.93 6.77 19.47
CA ASP A 330 7.03 5.44 18.86
C ASP A 330 5.81 4.57 19.15
N LEU A 331 5.01 4.28 18.11
CA LEU A 331 4.13 3.12 18.05
C LEU A 331 5.04 1.86 17.99
N PRO A 332 5.17 1.07 19.08
CA PRO A 332 6.19 0.03 19.19
C PRO A 332 6.02 -1.02 18.09
N GLU A 333 7.13 -1.51 17.53
CA GLU A 333 7.06 -2.42 16.38
C GLU A 333 6.24 -3.68 16.73
N ALA A 334 5.17 -3.93 15.95
CA ALA A 334 4.33 -5.10 16.16
C ALA A 334 5.20 -6.37 16.05
N PRO A 335 5.00 -7.38 16.93
CA PRO A 335 5.84 -8.57 16.94
C PRO A 335 5.89 -9.20 15.55
N ARG A 336 7.11 -9.31 15.00
CA ARG A 336 7.32 -9.70 13.60
C ARG A 336 6.77 -11.10 13.35
N MET A 337 5.64 -11.17 12.63
CA MET A 337 5.15 -12.41 12.02
C MET A 337 6.34 -13.12 11.34
N PRO A 338 6.64 -14.40 11.68
CA PRO A 338 7.87 -15.02 11.23
C PRO A 338 8.06 -14.92 9.71
N GLU A 339 9.28 -14.64 9.26
CA GLU A 339 9.57 -14.33 7.86
C GLU A 339 9.08 -15.42 6.88
N ARG A 340 9.10 -16.68 7.33
CA ARG A 340 8.54 -17.85 6.66
C ARG A 340 7.04 -17.73 6.36
N GLU A 341 6.27 -17.12 7.24
CA GLU A 341 4.84 -16.87 7.08
C GLU A 341 4.56 -15.68 6.17
N ALA A 342 5.35 -14.61 6.26
CA ALA A 342 5.27 -13.48 5.34
C ALA A 342 5.55 -13.93 3.88
N LYS A 343 6.61 -14.73 3.68
CA LYS A 343 6.93 -15.37 2.39
C LYS A 343 5.80 -16.29 1.91
N LYS A 344 5.23 -17.11 2.79
CA LYS A 344 4.08 -18.01 2.51
C LYS A 344 2.81 -17.23 2.13
N ALA A 345 2.55 -16.08 2.76
CA ALA A 345 1.43 -15.20 2.45
C ALA A 345 1.60 -14.50 1.08
N ALA A 346 2.80 -13.99 0.78
CA ALA A 346 3.13 -13.40 -0.51
C ALA A 346 2.99 -14.42 -1.66
N ALA A 347 3.52 -15.64 -1.47
CA ALA A 347 3.35 -16.74 -2.43
C ALA A 347 1.87 -17.13 -2.64
N LYS A 348 1.07 -17.18 -1.56
CA LYS A 348 -0.38 -17.46 -1.63
C LYS A 348 -1.14 -16.36 -2.37
N ALA A 349 -0.74 -15.09 -2.22
CA ALA A 349 -1.32 -13.97 -2.97
C ALA A 349 -1.00 -14.05 -4.46
N HIS A 350 0.28 -14.24 -4.82
CA HIS A 350 0.73 -14.43 -6.21
C HIS A 350 -0.01 -15.60 -6.88
N ALA A 351 -0.11 -16.75 -6.20
CA ALA A 351 -0.84 -17.91 -6.70
C ALA A 351 -2.36 -17.66 -6.85
N LYS A 352 -2.99 -16.85 -5.99
CA LYS A 352 -4.42 -16.45 -6.15
C LYS A 352 -4.60 -15.55 -7.38
N GLN A 353 -3.66 -14.65 -7.64
CA GLN A 353 -3.69 -13.71 -8.75
C GLN A 353 -3.49 -14.41 -10.11
N TYR A 354 -2.45 -15.22 -10.25
CA TYR A 354 -2.19 -16.05 -11.44
C TYR A 354 -3.37 -17.00 -11.78
N ARG A 355 -4.03 -17.58 -10.76
CA ARG A 355 -5.25 -18.38 -10.93
C ARG A 355 -6.45 -17.55 -11.39
N LYS A 356 -6.59 -16.29 -10.97
CA LYS A 356 -7.66 -15.39 -11.41
C LYS A 356 -7.49 -15.03 -12.89
N GLU A 357 -6.26 -14.73 -13.30
CA GLU A 357 -5.89 -14.42 -14.70
C GLU A 357 -6.20 -15.60 -15.63
N ARG A 358 -5.70 -16.81 -15.33
CA ARG A 358 -6.00 -18.02 -16.13
C ARG A 358 -7.47 -18.46 -16.11
N ARG A 359 -8.28 -18.04 -15.12
CA ARG A 359 -9.74 -18.33 -15.12
C ARG A 359 -10.49 -17.57 -16.21
N GLY A 360 -10.01 -16.39 -16.61
CA GLY A 360 -10.54 -15.65 -17.77
C GLY A 360 -10.16 -16.31 -19.10
N GLU A 361 -8.90 -16.72 -19.23
CA GLU A 361 -8.36 -17.42 -20.40
C GLU A 361 -9.13 -18.71 -20.71
N ARG A 362 -9.51 -19.48 -19.68
CA ARG A 362 -10.29 -20.72 -19.85
C ARG A 362 -11.74 -20.50 -20.28
N ARG A 363 -12.35 -19.34 -20.01
CA ARG A 363 -13.69 -18.99 -20.54
C ARG A 363 -13.63 -18.65 -22.03
N LYS A 364 -12.66 -17.84 -22.47
CA LYS A 364 -12.46 -17.51 -23.89
C LYS A 364 -12.22 -18.73 -24.81
N ARG A 365 -11.82 -19.89 -24.26
CA ARG A 365 -11.71 -21.15 -25.02
C ARG A 365 -13.00 -21.99 -25.07
N ALA A 366 -14.00 -21.69 -24.26
CA ALA A 366 -15.32 -22.34 -24.33
C ALA A 366 -16.20 -21.67 -25.39
N ASP A 367 -16.25 -20.34 -25.38
CA ASP A 367 -17.14 -19.53 -26.23
C ASP A 367 -16.61 -19.34 -27.68
N GLY A 368 -15.61 -20.12 -28.10
CA GLY A 368 -14.84 -19.91 -29.34
C GLY A 368 -14.52 -21.16 -30.15
N GLY A 369 -15.19 -22.29 -29.89
CA GLY A 369 -15.03 -23.55 -30.62
C GLY A 369 -16.28 -23.90 -31.42
N GLY A 370 -16.29 -23.61 -32.71
CA GLY A 370 -17.39 -23.98 -33.62
C GLY A 370 -17.53 -25.51 -33.76
N ALA A 371 -18.76 -25.99 -33.94
CA ALA A 371 -19.04 -27.42 -34.05
C ALA A 371 -18.61 -27.99 -35.41
N THR A 372 -17.83 -29.08 -35.39
CA THR A 372 -17.59 -29.95 -36.55
C THR A 372 -17.90 -31.40 -36.17
N ALA A 373 -18.61 -32.12 -37.04
CA ALA A 373 -19.22 -33.41 -36.74
C ALA A 373 -18.22 -34.56 -36.56
N ARG A 374 -18.67 -35.65 -35.93
CA ARG A 374 -17.91 -36.87 -35.65
C ARG A 374 -18.66 -38.12 -36.15
N PRO A 375 -18.18 -38.83 -37.18
CA PRO A 375 -18.81 -40.06 -37.68
C PRO A 375 -18.50 -41.29 -36.79
N PRO A 376 -19.31 -42.37 -36.86
CA PRO A 376 -19.21 -43.53 -35.96
C PRO A 376 -18.60 -44.82 -36.58
N SER A 377 -18.36 -45.83 -35.71
CA SER A 377 -17.90 -47.22 -35.98
C SER A 377 -16.44 -47.40 -36.48
N GLY A 378 -15.76 -48.55 -36.24
CA GLY A 378 -16.12 -49.73 -35.44
C GLY A 378 -15.00 -50.80 -35.31
N GLN A 379 -15.11 -51.67 -34.28
CA GLN A 379 -14.46 -52.97 -34.02
C GLN A 379 -13.02 -53.32 -34.50
N ARG A 380 -12.17 -53.80 -33.58
CA ARG A 380 -11.65 -55.21 -33.54
C ARG A 380 -10.89 -55.54 -32.24
N ALA A 381 -10.61 -56.83 -32.00
CA ALA A 381 -10.06 -57.37 -30.73
C ALA A 381 -9.08 -58.54 -30.91
N ARG A 382 -8.29 -58.86 -29.86
CA ARG A 382 -7.46 -60.07 -29.58
C ARG A 382 -6.96 -59.96 -28.11
N SER A 383 -7.29 -60.85 -27.15
CA SER A 383 -6.62 -62.13 -26.79
C SER A 383 -5.11 -62.01 -26.47
N GLY A 384 -4.54 -62.49 -25.34
CA GLY A 384 -5.01 -63.28 -24.18
C GLY A 384 -3.99 -64.37 -23.79
N PRO A 385 -3.62 -64.57 -22.50
CA PRO A 385 -3.91 -65.86 -21.82
C PRO A 385 -4.11 -65.78 -20.25
N PRO A 386 -4.47 -66.89 -19.54
CA PRO A 386 -5.04 -66.84 -18.17
C PRO A 386 -4.22 -67.51 -17.01
N LYS A 387 -4.87 -67.67 -15.84
CA LYS A 387 -4.47 -68.32 -14.55
C LYS A 387 -5.45 -69.48 -14.20
N PRO A 388 -5.34 -70.28 -13.09
CA PRO A 388 -4.30 -70.44 -12.06
C PRO A 388 -3.65 -71.86 -12.13
N PRO A 389 -3.77 -72.90 -11.23
CA PRO A 389 -4.41 -73.10 -9.90
C PRO A 389 -3.38 -73.21 -8.73
N ALA A 390 -3.52 -74.15 -7.77
CA ALA A 390 -2.65 -74.32 -6.57
C ALA A 390 -2.71 -75.75 -5.95
N LYS A 391 -1.72 -76.12 -5.08
CA LYS A 391 -1.62 -77.25 -4.10
C LYS A 391 -0.41 -76.92 -3.15
N SER A 392 -0.45 -76.94 -1.81
CA SER A 392 -0.61 -77.99 -0.77
C SER A 392 0.59 -78.96 -0.61
N ALA A 393 1.13 -79.31 0.58
CA ALA A 393 0.95 -78.83 1.97
C ALA A 393 1.98 -79.43 2.97
N GLY A 394 2.17 -78.80 4.16
CA GLY A 394 2.63 -79.43 5.42
C GLY A 394 4.11 -79.31 5.82
N ALA A 395 4.53 -79.50 7.09
CA ALA A 395 3.79 -79.57 8.37
C ALA A 395 4.73 -79.51 9.62
N LYS A 396 4.15 -79.39 10.83
CA LYS A 396 4.77 -79.42 12.20
C LYS A 396 5.61 -78.20 12.60
N SER A 397 5.76 -77.77 13.86
CA SER A 397 5.02 -77.88 15.16
C SER A 397 5.81 -77.05 16.20
N GLY A 398 5.34 -76.50 17.34
CA GLY A 398 4.06 -76.45 18.10
C GLY A 398 4.42 -75.93 19.54
N GLY A 399 3.54 -75.51 20.45
CA GLY A 399 2.08 -75.37 20.53
C GLY A 399 1.64 -74.88 21.94
N ALA A 400 0.33 -74.91 22.27
CA ALA A 400 -0.28 -74.78 23.62
C ALA A 400 -0.09 -73.45 24.42
N LYS A 401 -1.03 -72.94 25.24
CA LYS A 401 -2.46 -73.26 25.59
C LYS A 401 -3.19 -71.92 25.99
N PRO A 402 -4.51 -71.88 26.33
CA PRO A 402 -5.36 -70.71 26.04
C PRO A 402 -6.16 -70.07 27.22
N GLY A 403 -6.92 -69.01 26.92
CA GLY A 403 -8.02 -68.45 27.73
C GLY A 403 -7.70 -67.10 28.42
N GLY A 404 -8.66 -66.20 28.68
CA GLY A 404 -10.07 -66.18 28.26
C GLY A 404 -10.89 -65.04 28.91
N THR A 405 -11.73 -64.36 28.12
CA THR A 405 -12.92 -63.53 28.51
C THR A 405 -12.80 -62.28 29.41
N LYS A 406 -13.45 -61.20 28.95
CA LYS A 406 -14.01 -60.01 29.67
C LYS A 406 -15.12 -60.44 30.68
N PRO A 407 -15.60 -59.62 31.67
CA PRO A 407 -16.18 -58.28 31.40
C PRO A 407 -16.26 -57.18 32.51
N ALA A 408 -16.47 -55.94 32.05
CA ALA A 408 -17.37 -54.85 32.53
C ALA A 408 -17.37 -54.19 33.96
N ALA A 409 -17.64 -52.86 33.91
CA ALA A 409 -18.50 -52.02 34.80
C ALA A 409 -18.02 -51.41 36.17
N ARG A 410 -17.76 -50.07 36.14
CA ARG A 410 -18.38 -48.94 36.94
C ARG A 410 -18.46 -49.02 38.51
N PRO A 411 -18.89 -47.96 39.27
CA PRO A 411 -19.23 -46.54 38.97
C PRO A 411 -18.56 -45.48 39.92
N GLY A 412 -18.91 -44.18 39.75
CA GLY A 412 -18.77 -43.11 40.79
C GLY A 412 -17.52 -42.21 40.66
N THR A 413 -17.50 -40.93 41.09
CA THR A 413 -18.50 -40.11 41.83
C THR A 413 -18.53 -38.62 41.42
N LYS A 414 -19.64 -37.95 41.79
CA LYS A 414 -19.87 -36.50 42.05
C LYS A 414 -20.53 -36.45 43.46
N PRO A 415 -20.78 -35.33 44.18
CA PRO A 415 -21.10 -33.94 43.75
C PRO A 415 -20.34 -32.90 44.66
N PRO A 416 -20.84 -31.72 45.13
CA PRO A 416 -22.01 -30.90 44.76
C PRO A 416 -21.71 -29.39 44.54
N ALA A 417 -22.77 -28.61 44.29
CA ALA A 417 -22.80 -27.15 44.35
C ALA A 417 -23.80 -26.67 45.44
N LYS A 418 -23.66 -25.42 45.90
CA LYS A 418 -24.65 -24.69 46.74
C LYS A 418 -24.71 -23.20 46.34
N SER A 419 -25.64 -22.44 46.93
CA SER A 419 -26.36 -21.36 46.22
C SER A 419 -26.74 -20.12 47.07
N GLY A 420 -26.59 -18.92 46.50
CA GLY A 420 -27.24 -17.66 46.93
C GLY A 420 -26.68 -16.98 48.19
N PRO A 421 -27.23 -15.81 48.61
CA PRO A 421 -28.36 -15.05 48.05
C PRO A 421 -28.03 -13.57 47.69
N ARG A 422 -29.07 -12.77 47.35
CA ARG A 422 -29.07 -11.29 47.22
C ARG A 422 -29.90 -10.67 48.35
N PRO A 423 -29.56 -9.46 48.84
CA PRO A 423 -30.36 -8.24 48.58
C PRO A 423 -29.47 -7.01 48.29
N GLY A 424 -29.95 -5.78 48.01
CA GLY A 424 -31.32 -5.32 47.75
C GLY A 424 -31.66 -3.99 48.47
N ALA A 425 -31.40 -2.82 47.86
CA ALA A 425 -31.77 -1.51 48.42
C ALA A 425 -31.98 -0.38 47.38
N LYS A 426 -33.04 0.41 47.59
CA LYS A 426 -33.34 1.79 47.12
C LYS A 426 -34.04 2.49 48.31
N PRO A 427 -33.90 3.81 48.52
CA PRO A 427 -35.06 4.70 48.24
C PRO A 427 -34.74 6.17 47.90
N ALA A 428 -35.76 6.91 47.42
CA ALA A 428 -35.87 8.38 47.33
C ALA A 428 -34.81 9.14 46.47
N GLY A 429 -34.99 10.41 46.06
CA GLY A 429 -36.13 11.34 46.20
C GLY A 429 -36.05 12.52 45.20
N ARG A 430 -37.15 13.29 45.04
CA ARG A 430 -37.29 14.49 44.17
C ARG A 430 -36.64 15.75 44.83
N PRO A 431 -36.42 16.92 44.16
CA PRO A 431 -37.34 17.58 43.21
C PRO A 431 -36.68 18.17 41.93
N ALA A 432 -37.48 18.90 41.13
CA ALA A 432 -37.09 19.53 39.86
C ALA A 432 -37.27 21.07 39.87
N PRO A 433 -36.54 21.83 39.02
CA PRO A 433 -36.70 23.28 38.90
C PRO A 433 -37.67 23.70 37.77
N ARG A 434 -38.74 24.38 38.19
CA ARG A 434 -39.46 25.52 37.57
C ARG A 434 -39.52 25.68 36.03
N GLN A 435 -40.75 25.82 35.52
CA GLN A 435 -41.04 26.54 34.27
C GLN A 435 -40.80 28.06 34.43
N PRO A 436 -40.48 28.79 33.34
CA PRO A 436 -40.56 30.25 33.32
C PRO A 436 -42.02 30.75 33.18
N GLY A 437 -42.35 31.84 33.84
CA GLY A 437 -43.65 32.51 33.72
C GLY A 437 -43.81 33.31 32.41
N PRO A 438 -45.05 33.70 32.06
CA PRO A 438 -45.33 34.45 30.83
C PRO A 438 -44.81 35.89 30.90
N LYS A 439 -44.39 36.43 29.74
CA LYS A 439 -44.19 37.88 29.55
C LYS A 439 -45.50 38.51 29.09
N SER A 440 -45.87 39.65 29.68
CA SER A 440 -46.98 40.48 29.22
C SER A 440 -46.58 41.96 29.26
N ARG A 441 -46.48 42.56 28.08
CA ARG A 441 -46.35 44.00 27.77
C ARG A 441 -45.36 44.77 28.67
#